data_AF-A0AAU7NR69-F1
#
_entry.id   AF-A0AAU7NR69-F1
#
_cell.length_a   1.000
_cell.length_b   1.000
_cell.length_c   1.000
_cell.angle_alpha   90.00
_cell.angle_beta   90.00
_cell.angle_gamma   90.00
#
_symmetry.space_group_name_H-M   'P 1'
#
loop_
_entity.id
_entity.type
_entity.pdbx_description
1 polymer ?
#
loop_
_entity_poly.entity_id
_entity_poly.type
_entity_poly.pdbx_seq_one_letter_code
_entity_poly.pdbx_strand_id
1 'polypeptide(L)'
;MNILKPIIIAFILMGVSPCLSASSKDANVLIDVVILRPLGFVSMIGGAAVFLGLSPLTAFAAIPEPHDSFEKMGDILVVNPAKFTFEREVGDFSFVNSDD
;
A
#
# COMPACT_ATOMS: atom_id res chain seq x y z
N MET A 1 -2.42 31.64 -1.78
CA MET A 1 -2.04 30.21 -1.86
C MET A 1 -1.91 29.68 -0.44
N ASN A 2 -3.03 29.43 0.24
CA ASN A 2 -3.07 29.16 1.70
C ASN A 2 -4.04 28.02 2.09
N ILE A 3 -4.69 27.38 1.11
CA ILE A 3 -5.71 26.33 1.32
C ILE A 3 -5.09 24.92 1.48
N LEU A 4 -3.83 24.73 1.07
CA LEU A 4 -3.16 23.43 1.21
C LEU A 4 -2.85 23.06 2.68
N LYS A 5 -2.52 24.06 3.51
CA LYS A 5 -2.20 23.87 4.94
C LYS A 5 -3.36 23.30 5.77
N PRO A 6 -4.60 23.84 5.70
CA PRO A 6 -5.72 23.28 6.47
C PRO A 6 -6.13 21.89 6.00
N ILE A 7 -5.96 21.54 4.72
CA ILE A 7 -6.24 20.19 4.21
C ILE A 7 -5.26 19.16 4.79
N ILE A 8 -3.97 19.51 4.84
CA ILE A 8 -2.94 18.66 5.47
C ILE A 8 -3.25 18.45 6.96
N ILE A 9 -3.66 19.51 7.66
CA ILE A 9 -3.99 19.45 9.09
C ILE A 9 -5.25 18.61 9.33
N ALA A 10 -6.30 18.77 8.52
CA ALA A 10 -7.53 17.99 8.62
C ALA A 10 -7.31 16.49 8.36
N PHE A 11 -6.47 16.15 7.37
CA PHE A 11 -6.11 14.77 7.08
C PHE A 11 -5.37 14.10 8.25
N ILE A 12 -4.48 14.85 8.93
CA ILE A 12 -3.78 14.37 10.13
C ILE A 12 -4.75 14.20 11.31
N LEU A 13 -5.70 15.12 11.49
CA LEU A 13 -6.70 15.07 12.57
C LEU A 13 -7.74 13.94 12.41
N MET A 14 -8.02 13.51 11.18
CA MET A 14 -8.91 12.36 10.93
C MET A 14 -8.19 11.01 11.14
N GLY A 15 -6.86 10.98 11.04
CA GLY A 15 -6.06 9.76 11.23
C GLY A 15 -5.83 9.36 12.70
N VAL A 16 -6.12 10.24 13.66
CA VAL A 16 -5.88 9.99 15.10
C VAL A 16 -7.05 9.31 15.83
N SER A 17 -8.21 9.11 15.21
CA SER A 17 -9.38 8.47 15.82
C SER A 17 -9.16 7.07 16.42
N PRO A 18 -8.27 6.19 15.89
CA PRO A 18 -8.00 4.91 16.57
C PRO A 18 -7.13 5.04 17.82
N CYS A 19 -6.61 6.24 18.16
CA CYS A 19 -5.72 6.47 19.30
C CYS A 19 -6.45 6.50 20.67
N LEU A 20 -7.79 6.55 20.70
CA LEU A 20 -8.55 6.79 21.94
C LEU A 20 -8.97 5.52 22.71
N SER A 21 -8.75 4.32 22.16
CA SER A 21 -9.00 3.05 22.87
C SER A 21 -7.70 2.26 22.91
N ALA A 22 -7.13 2.03 24.09
CA ALA A 22 -5.84 1.37 24.29
C ALA A 22 -5.96 0.13 25.22
N SER A 23 -5.76 -1.04 24.61
CA SER A 23 -5.70 -2.42 25.09
C SER A 23 -4.63 -3.15 24.25
N SER A 24 -4.17 -4.34 24.61
CA SER A 24 -3.01 -5.00 23.95
C SER A 24 -3.21 -5.29 22.46
N LYS A 25 -4.45 -5.52 22.00
CA LYS A 25 -4.80 -5.57 20.56
C LYS A 25 -4.66 -4.20 19.88
N ASP A 26 -4.74 -3.13 20.65
CA ASP A 26 -4.73 -1.76 20.15
C ASP A 26 -3.32 -1.28 19.83
N ALA A 27 -2.26 -1.85 20.43
CA ALA A 27 -0.88 -1.56 20.01
C ALA A 27 -0.58 -2.05 18.58
N ASN A 28 -1.09 -3.24 18.25
CA ASN A 28 -1.03 -3.82 16.91
C ASN A 28 -1.83 -3.00 15.90
N VAL A 29 -3.06 -2.60 16.27
CA VAL A 29 -3.89 -1.69 15.47
C VAL A 29 -3.23 -0.32 15.30
N LEU A 30 -2.57 0.22 16.34
CA LEU A 30 -1.90 1.50 16.29
C LEU A 30 -0.70 1.48 15.34
N ILE A 31 0.16 0.46 15.44
CA ILE A 31 1.29 0.27 14.53
C ILE A 31 0.78 0.07 13.10
N ASP A 32 -0.30 -0.67 12.92
CA ASP A 32 -0.92 -0.90 11.63
C ASP A 32 -1.36 0.41 10.96
N VAL A 33 -2.13 1.22 11.68
CA VAL A 33 -2.73 2.45 11.13
C VAL A 33 -1.71 3.57 10.99
N VAL A 34 -0.81 3.74 11.96
CA VAL A 34 0.12 4.89 11.99
C VAL A 34 1.37 4.64 11.15
N ILE A 35 1.82 3.39 11.06
CA ILE A 35 3.08 3.05 10.39
C ILE A 35 2.82 2.23 9.13
N LEU A 36 2.17 1.06 9.25
CA LEU A 36 2.10 0.13 8.11
C LEU A 36 1.23 0.63 6.96
N ARG A 37 0.09 1.28 7.23
CA ARG A 37 -0.78 1.79 6.15
C ARG A 37 -0.16 2.96 5.39
N PRO A 38 0.42 3.99 6.04
CA PRO A 38 1.18 5.01 5.32
C PRO A 38 2.37 4.43 4.55
N LEU A 39 3.10 3.47 5.15
CA LEU A 39 4.22 2.80 4.48
C LEU A 39 3.74 2.01 3.25
N GLY A 40 2.65 1.27 3.38
CA GLY A 40 1.99 0.54 2.29
C GLY A 40 1.57 1.48 1.17
N PHE A 41 0.95 2.61 1.50
CA PHE A 41 0.57 3.63 0.53
C PHE A 41 1.77 4.23 -0.23
N VAL A 42 2.86 4.55 0.48
CA VAL A 42 4.10 5.02 -0.14
C VAL A 42 4.71 3.94 -1.03
N SER A 43 4.69 2.68 -0.59
CA SER A 43 5.17 1.55 -1.39
C SER A 43 4.35 1.33 -2.65
N MET A 44 3.02 1.50 -2.59
CA MET A 44 2.14 1.42 -3.76
C MET A 44 2.44 2.52 -4.76
N ILE A 45 2.61 3.77 -4.32
CA ILE A 45 2.96 4.89 -5.20
C ILE A 45 4.35 4.67 -5.81
N GLY A 46 5.32 4.24 -5.00
CA GLY A 46 6.68 3.94 -5.47
C GLY A 46 6.71 2.82 -6.50
N GLY A 47 6.00 1.72 -6.22
CA GLY A 47 5.86 0.59 -7.13
C GLY A 47 5.14 0.96 -8.42
N ALA A 48 4.11 1.80 -8.36
CA ALA A 48 3.45 2.34 -9.55
C ALA A 48 4.39 3.21 -10.40
N ALA A 49 5.21 4.07 -9.76
CA ALA A 49 6.20 4.88 -10.48
C ALA A 49 7.26 3.99 -11.17
N VAL A 50 7.75 2.95 -10.49
CA VAL A 50 8.68 1.97 -11.06
C VAL A 50 8.03 1.19 -12.19
N PHE A 51 6.78 0.76 -12.03
CA PHE A 51 6.02 0.05 -13.06
C PHE A 51 5.86 0.90 -14.32
N LEU A 52 5.51 2.19 -14.19
CA LEU A 52 5.43 3.10 -15.33
C LEU A 52 6.78 3.28 -16.03
N GLY A 53 7.86 3.44 -15.28
CA GLY A 53 9.21 3.58 -15.83
C GLY A 53 9.73 2.31 -16.53
N LEU A 54 9.37 1.14 -16.02
CA LEU A 54 9.75 -0.16 -16.57
C LEU A 54 8.71 -0.74 -17.54
N SER A 55 7.57 -0.07 -17.75
CA SER A 55 6.50 -0.51 -18.65
C SER A 55 6.98 -0.84 -20.08
N PRO A 56 7.86 -0.06 -20.74
CA PRO A 56 8.34 -0.45 -22.07
C PRO A 56 9.23 -1.69 -22.03
N LEU A 57 10.05 -1.86 -20.97
CA LEU A 57 10.94 -3.02 -20.83
C LEU A 57 10.15 -4.31 -20.56
N THR A 58 9.13 -4.22 -19.71
CA THR A 58 8.25 -5.34 -19.38
C THR A 58 7.41 -5.78 -20.57
N ALA A 59 7.04 -4.87 -21.46
CA ALA A 59 6.39 -5.22 -22.73
C ALA A 59 7.29 -6.10 -23.63
N PHE A 60 8.60 -5.83 -23.68
CA PHE A 60 9.54 -6.72 -24.38
C PHE A 60 9.72 -8.07 -23.65
N ALA A 61 9.72 -8.05 -22.31
CA ALA A 61 9.79 -9.26 -21.50
C ALA A 61 8.52 -10.12 -21.56
N ALA A 62 7.43 -9.60 -22.14
CA ALA A 62 6.20 -10.35 -22.42
C ALA A 62 6.22 -11.05 -23.80
N ILE A 63 7.30 -10.95 -24.58
CA ILE A 63 7.46 -11.68 -25.85
C ILE A 63 7.63 -13.20 -25.66
N PRO A 64 8.40 -13.72 -24.69
CA PRO A 64 8.42 -15.16 -24.43
C PRO A 64 7.12 -15.63 -23.76
N GLU A 65 6.69 -16.86 -24.07
CA GLU A 65 5.64 -17.55 -23.30
C GLU A 65 6.05 -17.56 -21.81
N PRO A 66 5.12 -17.26 -20.87
CA PRO A 66 3.66 -17.27 -20.99
C PRO A 66 3.00 -15.92 -21.34
N HIS A 67 3.74 -14.91 -21.80
CA HIS A 67 3.23 -13.56 -22.14
C HIS A 67 2.52 -12.78 -21.02
N ASP A 68 2.65 -13.24 -19.77
CA ASP A 68 2.01 -12.67 -18.57
C ASP A 68 2.93 -11.71 -17.79
N SER A 69 4.17 -11.52 -18.24
CA SER A 69 5.20 -10.72 -17.55
C SER A 69 4.74 -9.29 -17.22
N PHE A 70 3.93 -8.68 -18.08
CA PHE A 70 3.43 -7.32 -17.87
C PHE A 70 2.38 -7.26 -16.76
N GLU A 71 1.40 -8.16 -16.80
CA GLU A 71 0.33 -8.28 -15.80
C GLU A 71 0.93 -8.65 -14.44
N LYS A 72 1.80 -9.65 -14.40
CA LYS A 72 2.48 -10.11 -13.20
C LYS A 72 3.31 -9.01 -12.53
N MET A 73 3.99 -8.18 -13.31
CA MET A 73 4.77 -7.08 -12.75
C MET A 73 3.87 -5.95 -12.21
N GLY A 74 2.75 -5.67 -12.88
CA GLY A 74 1.73 -4.76 -12.37
C GLY A 74 1.12 -5.26 -11.06
N ASP A 75 0.85 -6.56 -10.98
CA ASP A 75 0.30 -7.18 -9.78
C ASP A 75 1.26 -7.07 -8.60
N ILE A 76 2.54 -7.40 -8.81
CA ILE A 76 3.55 -7.36 -7.75
C ILE A 76 3.82 -5.93 -7.27
N LEU A 77 3.92 -4.96 -8.18
CA LEU A 77 4.37 -3.61 -7.84
C LEU A 77 3.23 -2.65 -7.46
N VAL A 78 2.00 -2.93 -7.91
CA VAL A 78 0.88 -2.00 -7.72
C VAL A 78 -0.26 -2.67 -6.97
N VAL A 79 -0.76 -3.80 -7.47
CA VAL A 79 -1.98 -4.43 -6.95
C VAL A 79 -1.74 -5.01 -5.55
N ASN A 80 -0.69 -5.82 -5.36
CA ASN A 80 -0.40 -6.45 -4.07
C ASN A 80 -0.12 -5.42 -2.97
N PRO A 81 0.68 -4.36 -3.19
CA PRO A 81 0.82 -3.27 -2.24
C PRO A 81 -0.50 -2.53 -1.94
N ALA A 82 -1.35 -2.34 -2.96
CA ALA A 82 -2.67 -1.73 -2.77
C ALA A 82 -3.57 -2.61 -1.89
N LYS A 83 -3.63 -3.92 -2.16
CA LYS A 83 -4.38 -4.89 -1.35
C LYS A 83 -3.88 -4.94 0.09
N PHE A 84 -2.56 -5.01 0.28
CA PHE A 84 -1.93 -4.95 1.59
C PHE A 84 -2.29 -3.68 2.39
N THR A 85 -2.51 -2.57 1.69
CA THR A 85 -2.79 -1.26 2.30
C THR A 85 -4.27 -1.05 2.58
N PHE A 86 -5.16 -1.43 1.65
CA PHE A 86 -6.58 -1.05 1.67
C PHE A 86 -7.54 -2.20 1.94
N GLU A 87 -7.25 -3.42 1.46
CA GLU A 87 -8.12 -4.58 1.64
C GLU A 87 -7.82 -5.33 2.93
N ARG A 88 -6.58 -5.21 3.42
CA ARG A 88 -6.10 -5.85 4.63
C ARG A 88 -6.87 -5.42 5.88
N GLU A 89 -7.31 -6.39 6.70
CA GLU A 89 -7.93 -6.14 8.00
C GLU A 89 -6.97 -5.41 8.96
N VAL A 90 -7.52 -4.52 9.78
CA VAL A 90 -6.72 -3.69 10.68
C VAL A 90 -6.13 -4.54 11.80
N GLY A 91 -4.81 -4.49 11.98
CA GLY A 91 -4.12 -5.18 13.06
C GLY A 91 -3.84 -6.67 12.82
N ASP A 92 -4.13 -7.20 11.63
CA ASP A 92 -3.72 -8.54 11.22
C ASP A 92 -2.46 -8.48 10.35
N PHE A 93 -1.40 -9.14 10.82
CA PHE A 93 -0.07 -9.18 10.21
C PHE A 93 0.24 -10.54 9.54
N SER A 94 -0.73 -11.45 9.48
CA SER A 94 -0.56 -12.78 8.90
C SER A 94 -0.55 -12.80 7.36
N PHE A 95 -0.88 -11.67 6.72
CA PHE A 95 -0.99 -11.51 5.26
C PHE A 95 0.29 -11.78 4.44
N VAL A 96 1.43 -12.02 5.08
CA VAL A 96 2.67 -12.46 4.39
C VAL A 96 2.70 -13.97 4.13
N ASN A 97 1.80 -14.75 4.75
CA ASN A 97 1.88 -16.22 4.80
C ASN A 97 0.65 -16.94 4.22
N SER A 98 -0.16 -16.28 3.38
CA SER A 98 -1.18 -16.95 2.57
C SER A 98 -0.56 -17.27 1.21
N ASP A 99 0.16 -18.39 1.16
CA ASP A 99 0.51 -19.09 -0.06
C ASP A 99 -0.80 -19.57 -0.73
N ASP A 100 -1.39 -18.72 -1.58
CA ASP A 100 -2.33 -19.10 -2.64
C ASP A 100 -1.87 -18.47 -3.96
#